data_AF-A0A011PCT7-F1
#
_entry.id   AF-A0A011PCT7-F1
#
_cell.length_a   1.000
_cell.length_b   1.000
_cell.length_c   1.000
_cell.angle_alpha   90.00
_cell.angle_beta   90.00
_cell.angle_gamma   90.00
#
_symmetry.space_group_name_H-M   'P 1'
#
loop_
_entity.id
_entity.type
_entity.pdbx_description
1 polymer ?
#
loop_
_entity_poly.entity_id
_entity_poly.type
_entity_poly.pdbx_seq_one_letter_code
_entity_poly.pdbx_strand_id
1 'polypeptide(L)'
;MTSRYKKAIIEDIASHGIEAAEQSHLLDIFEYAMKSIATTLAREARFETIDFASAKERGGEGFGLLLRRTRSDCRDVWYGEFTRREQRLSVIASLE
;
A
#
# COMPACT_ATOMS: atom_id res chain seq x y z
N MET A 1 -23.24 12.45 -9.99
CA MET A 1 -22.58 11.48 -9.09
C MET A 1 -21.08 11.58 -9.33
N THR A 2 -20.34 12.35 -8.54
CA THR A 2 -18.91 12.58 -8.77
C THR A 2 -18.11 11.78 -7.74
N SER A 3 -17.32 10.86 -8.28
CA SER A 3 -16.67 9.72 -7.62
C SER A 3 -16.04 10.06 -6.27
N ARG A 4 -16.58 9.46 -5.20
CA ARG A 4 -16.09 9.56 -3.81
C ARG A 4 -14.82 8.76 -3.53
N TYR A 5 -14.20 8.18 -4.56
CA TYR A 5 -12.99 7.39 -4.42
C TYR A 5 -11.81 8.26 -4.85
N LYS A 6 -11.09 8.82 -3.85
CA LYS A 6 -9.80 9.47 -4.08
C LYS A 6 -8.92 8.52 -4.90
N LYS A 7 -8.34 9.01 -5.99
CA LYS A 7 -7.51 8.19 -6.88
C LYS A 7 -6.15 8.05 -6.22
N ALA A 8 -5.67 6.82 -6.04
CA ALA A 8 -4.31 6.58 -5.61
C ALA A 8 -3.39 6.86 -6.82
N ILE A 9 -2.55 7.88 -6.69
CA ILE A 9 -1.51 8.20 -7.66
C ILE A 9 -0.22 7.64 -7.10
N ILE A 10 0.29 6.56 -7.67
CA ILE A 10 1.59 6.02 -7.27
C ILE A 10 2.67 6.89 -7.89
N GLU A 11 3.46 7.55 -7.04
CA GLU A 11 4.51 8.48 -7.44
C GLU A 11 5.84 7.75 -7.64
N ASP A 12 6.16 6.79 -6.75
CA ASP A 12 7.39 6.03 -6.81
C ASP A 12 7.21 4.61 -6.27
N ILE A 13 7.94 3.66 -6.88
CA ILE A 13 7.94 2.24 -6.48
C ILE A 13 9.39 1.75 -6.50
N ALA A 14 9.87 1.30 -5.34
CA ALA A 14 11.16 0.65 -5.19
C ALA A 14 10.94 -0.80 -4.74
N SER A 15 11.05 -1.75 -5.67
CA SER A 15 11.04 -3.18 -5.39
C SER A 15 12.47 -3.72 -5.29
N HIS A 16 12.72 -4.53 -4.26
CA HIS A 16 13.97 -5.25 -4.08
C HIS A 16 13.69 -6.72 -3.87
N GLY A 17 14.14 -7.55 -4.81
CA GLY A 17 13.97 -9.01 -4.78
C GLY A 17 12.52 -9.48 -4.97
N ILE A 18 11.65 -8.66 -5.57
CA ILE A 18 10.22 -8.97 -5.79
C ILE A 18 9.95 -9.08 -7.29
N GLU A 19 9.26 -10.14 -7.71
CA GLU A 19 8.90 -10.35 -9.11
C GLU A 19 7.76 -9.42 -9.55
N ALA A 20 7.68 -9.07 -10.83
CA ALA A 20 6.68 -8.13 -11.37
C ALA A 20 5.22 -8.58 -11.12
N ALA A 21 4.98 -9.90 -11.10
CA ALA A 21 3.67 -10.48 -10.79
C ALA A 21 3.28 -10.28 -9.32
N GLU A 22 4.23 -10.47 -8.39
CA GLU A 22 4.04 -10.21 -6.96
C GLU A 22 3.90 -8.70 -6.70
N GLN A 23 4.74 -7.87 -7.32
CA GLN A 23 4.68 -6.43 -7.20
C GLN A 23 3.30 -5.89 -7.57
N SER A 24 2.74 -6.31 -8.71
CA SER A 24 1.40 -5.87 -9.14
C SER A 24 0.32 -6.21 -8.10
N HIS A 25 0.46 -7.35 -7.43
CA HIS A 25 -0.46 -7.77 -6.40
C HIS A 25 -0.29 -6.98 -5.09
N LEU A 26 0.95 -6.70 -4.67
CA LEU A 26 1.24 -5.87 -3.51
C LEU A 26 0.73 -4.43 -3.69
N LEU A 27 0.80 -3.89 -4.91
CA LEU A 27 0.26 -2.57 -5.23
C LEU A 27 -1.28 -2.54 -5.13
N ASP A 28 -1.97 -3.62 -5.50
CA ASP A 28 -3.41 -3.75 -5.33
C ASP A 28 -3.81 -3.76 -3.84
N ILE A 29 -3.09 -4.54 -3.01
CA ILE A 29 -3.27 -4.55 -1.55
C ILE A 29 -3.00 -3.17 -0.96
N PHE A 30 -1.93 -2.50 -1.41
CA PHE A 30 -1.58 -1.16 -0.98
C PHE A 30 -2.68 -0.16 -1.30
N GLU A 31 -3.23 -0.18 -2.52
CA GLU A 31 -4.31 0.70 -2.93
C GLU A 31 -5.56 0.46 -2.06
N TYR A 32 -5.92 -0.80 -1.83
CA TYR A 32 -7.05 -1.16 -0.99
C TYR A 32 -6.86 -0.69 0.47
N ALA A 33 -5.69 -0.97 1.06
CA ALA A 33 -5.36 -0.55 2.42
C ALA A 33 -5.33 0.97 2.55
N MET A 34 -4.78 1.67 1.55
CA MET A 34 -4.77 3.12 1.49
C MET A 34 -6.18 3.70 1.42
N LYS A 35 -7.04 3.20 0.53
CA LYS A 35 -8.44 3.65 0.45
C LYS A 35 -9.19 3.38 1.76
N SER A 36 -8.94 2.23 2.39
CA SER A 36 -9.52 1.88 3.69
C SER A 36 -9.07 2.87 4.77
N ILE A 37 -7.75 3.07 4.96
CA ILE A 37 -7.22 3.99 5.99
C ILE A 37 -7.51 5.45 5.65
N ALA A 38 -7.62 5.83 4.39
CA ALA A 38 -7.98 7.19 3.98
C ALA A 38 -9.38 7.60 4.42
N THR A 39 -10.29 6.64 4.58
CA THR A 39 -11.61 6.89 5.19
C THR A 39 -11.54 6.98 6.72
N THR A 40 -10.44 6.56 7.33
CA THR A 40 -10.18 6.67 8.77
C THR A 40 -9.30 7.88 9.11
N LEU A 41 -9.31 8.29 10.38
CA LEU A 41 -8.43 9.36 10.91
C LEU A 41 -7.03 8.85 11.29
N ALA A 42 -6.71 7.59 11.01
CA ALA A 42 -5.42 7.01 11.38
C ALA A 42 -4.28 7.62 10.56
N ARG A 43 -3.19 7.97 11.24
CA ARG A 43 -1.97 8.52 10.64
C ARG A 43 -1.00 7.42 10.20
N GLU A 44 -1.05 6.28 10.86
CA GLU A 44 -0.23 5.11 10.57
C GLU A 44 -1.09 3.87 10.81
N ALA A 45 -0.92 2.88 9.95
CA ALA A 45 -1.54 1.58 10.06
C ALA A 45 -0.52 0.52 9.67
N ARG A 46 -0.44 -0.53 10.48
CA ARG A 46 0.37 -1.70 10.19
C ARG A 46 -0.59 -2.84 9.89
N PHE A 47 -0.44 -3.42 8.71
CA PHE A 47 -1.18 -4.58 8.27
C PHE A 47 -0.22 -5.72 8.04
N GLU A 48 -0.64 -6.93 8.37
CA GLU A 48 0.05 -8.14 7.94
C GLU A 48 -0.69 -8.64 6.70
N THR A 49 0.00 -8.87 5.58
CA THR A 49 -0.66 -9.35 4.36
C THR A 49 -1.28 -10.74 4.55
N ILE A 50 -0.96 -11.43 5.64
CA ILE A 50 -1.60 -12.67 6.11
C ILE A 50 -3.11 -12.47 6.34
N ASP A 51 -3.54 -11.24 6.66
CA ASP A 51 -4.93 -10.87 6.93
C ASP A 51 -5.74 -10.65 5.63
N PHE A 52 -5.07 -10.52 4.47
CA PHE A 52 -5.73 -10.36 3.18
C PHE A 52 -5.94 -11.73 2.53
N ALA A 53 -7.21 -12.14 2.40
CA ALA A 53 -7.58 -13.41 1.75
C ALA A 53 -6.94 -13.57 0.35
N SER A 54 -6.77 -12.47 -0.39
CA SER A 54 -6.16 -12.48 -1.72
C SER A 54 -4.63 -12.66 -1.72
N ALA A 55 -3.93 -12.37 -0.62
CA ALA A 55 -2.47 -12.52 -0.52
C ALA A 55 -2.03 -14.00 -0.51
N LYS A 56 -2.89 -14.86 0.04
CA LYS A 56 -2.71 -16.30 0.14
C LYS A 56 -2.65 -17.00 -1.22
N GLU A 57 -3.46 -16.53 -2.17
CA GLU A 57 -3.63 -17.17 -3.46
C GLU A 57 -2.52 -16.83 -4.47
N ARG A 58 -1.73 -15.77 -4.21
CA ARG A 58 -0.78 -15.21 -5.19
C ARG A 58 0.64 -15.03 -4.66
N GLY A 59 0.99 -15.66 -3.54
CA GLY A 59 2.34 -15.62 -2.97
C GLY A 59 2.66 -14.38 -2.13
N GLY A 60 1.70 -13.48 -1.94
CA GLY A 60 1.83 -12.29 -1.09
C GLY A 60 1.76 -12.58 0.42
N GLU A 61 1.75 -13.84 0.83
CA GLU A 61 1.61 -14.26 2.23
C GLU A 61 2.91 -13.99 3.03
N GLY A 62 2.78 -13.27 4.15
CA GLY A 62 3.88 -12.98 5.07
C GLY A 62 4.66 -11.68 4.81
N PHE A 63 4.12 -10.77 4.01
CA PHE A 63 4.62 -9.39 3.95
C PHE A 63 3.99 -8.56 5.09
N GLY A 64 4.81 -7.86 5.86
CA GLY A 64 4.31 -6.80 6.73
C GLY A 64 4.14 -5.53 5.90
N LEU A 65 2.92 -5.01 5.78
CA LEU A 65 2.62 -3.71 5.19
C LEU A 65 2.59 -2.64 6.28
N LEU A 66 3.54 -1.73 6.24
CA LEU A 66 3.49 -0.49 7.02
C LEU A 66 2.97 0.62 6.11
N LEU A 67 1.82 1.18 6.46
CA LEU A 67 1.21 2.29 5.74
C LEU A 67 1.24 3.55 6.63
N ARG A 68 1.85 4.62 6.14
CA ARG A 68 1.96 5.89 6.86
C ARG A 68 1.45 7.04 6.03
N ARG A 69 0.47 7.76 6.57
CA ARG A 69 -0.07 8.99 5.99
C ARG A 69 0.71 10.20 6.50
N THR A 70 1.20 11.00 5.58
CA THR A 70 1.84 12.28 5.84
C THR A 70 1.11 13.36 5.06
N ARG A 71 0.68 14.41 5.75
CA ARG A 71 0.11 15.59 5.09
C ARG A 71 1.24 16.56 4.79
N SER A 72 1.51 16.81 3.51
CA SER A 72 2.51 17.79 3.06
C SER A 72 1.82 18.75 2.10
N ASP A 73 1.88 20.05 2.37
CA ASP A 73 1.40 21.12 1.49
C ASP A 73 -0.02 20.88 0.90
N CYS A 74 -1.00 20.62 1.77
CA CYS A 74 -2.40 20.32 1.42
C CYS A 74 -2.67 19.00 0.67
N ARG A 75 -1.66 18.17 0.38
CA ARG A 75 -1.83 16.81 -0.18
C ARG A 75 -1.63 15.72 0.88
N ASP A 76 -2.43 14.67 0.78
CA ASP A 76 -2.27 13.46 1.58
C ASP A 76 -1.32 12.51 0.86
N VAL A 77 -0.05 12.47 1.31
CA VAL A 77 0.97 11.53 0.83
C VAL A 77 0.95 10.28 1.71
N TRP A 78 1.08 9.13 1.07
CA TRP A 78 1.03 7.80 1.66
C TRP A 78 2.31 7.07 1.34
N TYR A 79 2.95 6.59 2.40
CA TYR A 79 4.14 5.75 2.33
C TYR A 79 3.74 4.33 2.69
N GLY A 80 3.85 3.42 1.74
CA GLY A 80 3.68 1.99 1.94
C GLY A 80 5.03 1.30 1.94
N GLU A 81 5.27 0.45 2.92
CA GLU A 81 6.44 -0.40 2.94
C GLU A 81 6.01 -1.83 3.21
N PHE A 82 6.29 -2.71 2.26
CA PHE A 82 6.16 -4.14 2.41
C PHE A 82 7.53 -4.72 2.71
N THR A 83 7.63 -5.48 3.80
CA THR A 83 8.84 -6.21 4.15
C THR A 83 8.53 -7.68 4.33
N ARG A 84 9.34 -8.55 3.71
CA ARG A 84 9.28 -10.01 3.89
C ARG A 84 10.69 -10.58 3.83
N ARG A 85 11.24 -10.97 4.99
CA ARG A 85 12.61 -11.51 5.11
C ARG A 85 13.63 -10.62 4.40
N GLU A 86 14.08 -10.99 3.20
CA GLU A 86 15.06 -10.29 2.36
C GLU A 86 14.43 -9.45 1.23
N GLN A 87 13.13 -9.58 1.02
CA GLN A 87 12.36 -8.84 0.02
C GLN A 87 11.76 -7.57 0.63
N ARG A 88 11.84 -6.45 -0.10
CA ARG A 88 11.23 -5.18 0.32
C ARG A 88 10.60 -4.48 -0.86
N LEU A 89 9.39 -3.93 -0.66
CA LEU A 89 8.73 -3.03 -1.59
C LEU A 89 8.44 -1.73 -0.86
N SER A 90 9.02 -0.62 -1.31
CA SER A 90 8.63 0.70 -0.85
C SER A 90 7.79 1.35 -1.94
N VAL A 91 6.65 1.91 -1.56
CA VAL A 91 5.68 2.54 -2.45
C VAL A 91 5.35 3.91 -1.88
N ILE A 92 5.45 4.94 -2.72
CA ILE A 92 5.04 6.29 -2.39
C ILE A 92 3.86 6.62 -3.28
N ALA A 93 2.78 7.07 -2.68
CA ALA A 93 1.61 7.45 -3.43
C ALA A 93 0.89 8.62 -2.78
N SER A 94 0.11 9.33 -3.55
CA SER A 94 -0.68 10.46 -3.10
C SER A 94 -2.15 10.22 -3.41
N LEU A 95 -3.04 10.68 -2.54
CA LEU A 95 -4.47 10.67 -2.81
C LEU A 95 -4.91 12.02 -3.35
N GLU A 96 -5.41 12.01 -4.59
CA GLU A 96 -6.06 13.15 -5.24
C GLU A 96 -7.57 12.97 -5.34
#